data_AF-A0A5B8G0G4-F1
#
_entry.id   AF-A0A5B8G0G4-F1
#
_cell.length_a   1.000
_cell.length_b   1.000
_cell.length_c   1.000
_cell.angle_alpha   90.00
_cell.angle_beta   90.00
_cell.angle_gamma   90.00
#
_symmetry.space_group_name_H-M   'P 1'
#
loop_
_entity.id
_entity.type
_entity.pdbx_description
1 polymer ?
#
loop_
_entity_poly.entity_id
_entity_poly.type
_entity_poly.pdbx_seq_one_letter_code
_entity_poly.pdbx_strand_id
1 'polypeptide(L)'
;MSIAATTYDKHEAQILMIADGASHQEAARATGGATSISGWLSKRAITTAALRAVGPDPDRLRALCDRDVIKRPSEPGTVHKAKPKLKPDPKQFLDRRSQKALEELRRGALPLTVARMVGLDLARVTELRAAWQRGEYRNV
;
A
#
# COMPACT_ATOMS: atom_id res chain seq x y z
N MET A 1 39.30 -10.92 -7.97
CA MET A 1 38.26 -9.91 -8.27
C MET A 1 36.92 -10.54 -7.97
N SER A 2 36.36 -10.29 -6.77
CA SER A 2 35.06 -10.83 -6.38
C SER A 2 33.97 -10.02 -7.05
N ILE A 3 33.35 -10.59 -8.08
CA ILE A 3 32.13 -10.05 -8.68
C ILE A 3 31.08 -10.21 -7.58
N ALA A 4 30.76 -9.13 -6.87
CA ALA A 4 29.65 -9.14 -5.93
C ALA A 4 28.43 -9.57 -6.74
N ALA A 5 27.93 -10.79 -6.50
CA ALA A 5 26.75 -11.30 -7.19
C ALA A 5 25.64 -10.28 -6.99
N THR A 6 25.42 -9.48 -8.02
CA THR A 6 24.54 -8.32 -7.96
C THR A 6 23.16 -8.83 -7.62
N THR A 7 22.42 -8.06 -6.83
CA THR A 7 21.06 -8.42 -6.43
C THR A 7 20.14 -8.71 -7.64
N TYR A 8 20.52 -8.21 -8.83
CA TYR A 8 19.91 -8.54 -10.12
C TYR A 8 19.97 -10.04 -10.45
N ASP A 9 21.14 -10.68 -10.36
CA ASP A 9 21.32 -12.11 -10.70
C ASP A 9 20.43 -13.04 -9.84
N LYS A 10 20.11 -12.61 -8.61
CA LYS A 10 19.16 -13.33 -7.73
C LYS A 10 17.70 -13.23 -8.18
N HIS A 11 17.37 -12.25 -9.00
CA HIS A 11 16.02 -11.95 -9.45
C HIS A 11 15.87 -12.04 -10.98
N GLU A 12 16.95 -12.30 -11.73
CA GLU A 12 17.00 -12.27 -13.19
C GLU A 12 15.89 -13.11 -13.83
N ALA A 13 15.76 -14.37 -13.43
CA ALA A 13 14.71 -15.26 -13.94
C ALA A 13 13.29 -14.70 -13.70
N GLN A 14 13.05 -14.06 -12.56
CA GLN A 14 11.76 -13.44 -12.26
C GLN A 14 11.54 -12.14 -13.07
N ILE A 15 12.59 -11.35 -13.28
CA ILE A 15 12.54 -10.10 -14.05
C ILE A 15 12.24 -10.40 -15.52
N LEU A 16 12.92 -11.39 -16.11
CA LEU A 16 12.71 -11.82 -17.49
C LEU A 16 11.27 -12.28 -17.73
N MET A 17 10.73 -13.10 -16.82
CA MET A 17 9.33 -13.54 -16.90
C MET A 17 8.34 -12.38 -16.81
N ILE A 18 8.57 -11.41 -15.92
CA ILE A 18 7.68 -10.24 -15.78
C ILE A 18 7.74 -9.35 -17.03
N ALA A 19 8.93 -9.18 -17.61
CA ALA A 19 9.14 -8.42 -18.84
C ALA A 19 8.47 -9.09 -20.06
N ASP A 20 8.44 -10.44 -20.08
CA ASP A 20 7.71 -11.25 -21.06
C ASP A 20 6.17 -11.22 -20.86
N GLY A 21 5.71 -10.73 -19.71
CA GLY A 21 4.29 -10.48 -19.45
C GLY A 21 3.72 -11.23 -18.25
N ALA A 22 4.48 -12.12 -17.61
CA ALA A 22 4.03 -12.84 -16.43
C ALA A 22 3.69 -11.89 -15.26
N SER A 23 2.77 -12.31 -14.41
CA SER A 23 2.54 -11.66 -13.12
C SER A 23 3.67 -11.98 -12.13
N HIS A 24 3.85 -11.14 -11.12
CA HIS A 24 4.82 -11.40 -10.04
C HIS A 24 4.57 -12.75 -9.34
N GLN A 25 3.31 -13.18 -9.24
CA GLN A 25 2.94 -14.44 -8.60
C GLN A 25 3.33 -15.64 -9.46
N GLU A 26 3.16 -15.57 -10.78
CA GLU A 26 3.61 -16.60 -11.71
C GLU A 26 5.14 -16.70 -11.72
N ALA A 27 5.83 -15.56 -11.79
CA ALA A 27 7.29 -15.51 -11.74
C ALA A 27 7.85 -16.08 -10.42
N ALA A 28 7.23 -15.75 -9.28
CA ALA A 28 7.62 -16.29 -7.98
C ALA A 28 7.40 -17.80 -7.86
N ARG A 29 6.27 -18.31 -8.38
CA ARG A 29 5.96 -19.74 -8.41
C ARG A 29 6.94 -20.51 -9.31
N ALA A 30 7.23 -19.99 -10.49
CA ALA A 30 8.09 -20.66 -11.46
C ALA A 30 9.56 -20.74 -11.01
N THR A 31 10.02 -19.81 -10.19
CA THR A 31 11.42 -19.74 -9.72
C THR A 31 11.61 -20.28 -8.31
N GLY A 32 10.55 -20.75 -7.64
CA GLY A 32 10.62 -21.24 -6.25
C GLY A 32 11.04 -20.18 -5.23
N GLY A 33 11.01 -18.89 -5.60
CA GLY A 33 11.57 -17.80 -4.82
C GLY A 33 10.64 -17.35 -3.69
N ALA A 34 11.01 -17.62 -2.44
CA ALA A 34 10.32 -17.11 -1.26
C ALA A 34 10.49 -15.58 -1.05
N THR A 35 11.50 -14.97 -1.69
CA THR A 35 11.78 -13.53 -1.58
C THR A 35 11.00 -12.72 -2.60
N SER A 36 10.16 -11.80 -2.11
CA SER A 36 9.33 -10.92 -2.94
C SER A 36 10.17 -9.94 -3.78
N ILE A 37 10.35 -10.25 -5.06
CA ILE A 37 10.88 -9.32 -6.08
C ILE A 37 10.12 -7.99 -6.09
N SER A 38 8.83 -7.99 -5.77
CA SER A 38 8.03 -6.77 -5.67
C SER A 38 8.61 -5.77 -4.67
N GLY A 39 9.11 -6.25 -3.53
CA GLY A 39 9.78 -5.40 -2.53
C GLY A 39 11.12 -4.86 -3.04
N TRP A 40 11.87 -5.67 -3.77
CA TRP A 40 13.15 -5.26 -4.38
C TRP A 40 12.96 -4.22 -5.49
N LEU A 41 12.03 -4.45 -6.41
CA LEU A 41 11.65 -3.50 -7.46
C LEU A 41 11.14 -2.17 -6.87
N SER A 42 10.33 -2.24 -5.80
CA SER A 42 9.80 -1.04 -5.12
C SER A 42 10.90 -0.16 -4.53
N LYS A 43 11.96 -0.75 -3.96
CA LYS A 43 13.12 0.00 -3.43
C LYS A 43 13.90 0.73 -4.53
N ARG A 44 13.81 0.27 -5.77
CA ARG A 44 14.45 0.87 -6.96
C ARG A 44 13.50 1.72 -7.79
N ALA A 45 12.25 1.87 -7.35
CA ALA A 45 11.17 2.53 -8.09
C ALA A 45 10.98 1.97 -9.52
N ILE A 46 11.27 0.68 -9.72
CA ILE A 46 11.08 0.00 -11.01
C ILE A 46 9.66 -0.55 -11.05
N THR A 47 8.91 -0.17 -12.08
CA THR A 47 7.54 -0.64 -12.28
C THR A 47 7.51 -1.81 -13.25
N THR A 48 6.47 -2.65 -13.16
CA THR A 48 6.24 -3.72 -14.15
C THR A 48 6.04 -3.16 -15.55
N ALA A 49 5.44 -1.98 -15.68
CA ALA A 49 5.30 -1.30 -16.95
C ALA A 49 6.68 -0.96 -17.56
N ALA A 50 7.64 -0.52 -16.74
CA ALA A 50 8.99 -0.26 -17.19
C ALA A 50 9.72 -1.54 -17.63
N LEU A 51 9.55 -2.66 -16.89
CA LEU A 51 10.10 -3.96 -17.27
C LEU A 51 9.54 -4.44 -18.62
N ARG A 52 8.22 -4.35 -18.80
CA ARG A 52 7.54 -4.74 -20.06
C ARG A 52 7.87 -3.81 -21.23
N ALA A 53 8.08 -2.52 -20.97
CA ALA A 53 8.48 -1.57 -22.00
C ALA A 53 9.90 -1.87 -22.54
N VAL A 54 10.77 -2.43 -21.70
CA VAL A 54 12.08 -2.93 -22.13
C VAL A 54 11.96 -4.26 -22.88
N GLY A 55 11.05 -5.14 -22.44
CA GLY A 55 10.92 -6.50 -22.95
C GLY A 55 11.95 -7.46 -22.33
N PRO A 56 11.96 -8.74 -22.73
CA PRO A 56 12.83 -9.78 -22.16
C PRO A 56 14.30 -9.67 -22.65
N ASP A 57 14.86 -8.47 -22.62
CA ASP A 57 16.25 -8.19 -22.99
C ASP A 57 17.12 -8.10 -21.71
N PRO A 58 17.99 -9.08 -21.44
CA PRO A 58 18.72 -9.16 -20.17
C PRO A 58 19.68 -7.98 -19.94
N ASP A 59 20.33 -7.47 -20.98
CA ASP A 59 21.28 -6.35 -20.85
C ASP A 59 20.55 -5.04 -20.55
N ARG A 60 19.42 -4.80 -21.23
CA ARG A 60 18.59 -3.61 -20.98
C ARG A 60 17.90 -3.67 -19.62
N LEU A 61 17.45 -4.86 -19.21
CA LEU A 61 16.85 -5.07 -17.90
C LEU A 61 17.89 -4.90 -16.78
N ARG A 62 19.13 -5.37 -16.99
CA ARG A 62 20.24 -5.13 -16.07
C ARG A 62 20.53 -3.63 -15.94
N ALA A 63 20.64 -2.91 -17.05
CA ALA A 63 20.85 -1.45 -17.03
C ALA A 63 19.71 -0.68 -16.32
N LEU A 64 18.46 -1.12 -16.50
CA LEU A 64 17.31 -0.56 -15.78
C LEU A 64 17.38 -0.83 -14.26
N CYS A 65 17.87 -2.02 -13.88
CA CYS A 65 17.96 -2.47 -12.49
C CYS A 65 19.19 -1.97 -11.73
N ASP A 66 20.22 -1.53 -12.46
CA ASP A 66 21.45 -0.95 -11.91
C ASP A 66 21.30 0.53 -11.53
N ARG A 67 20.12 1.13 -11.77
CA ARG A 67 19.81 2.47 -11.28
C ARG A 67 19.89 2.52 -9.75
N ASP A 68 20.56 3.57 -9.27
CA ASP A 68 20.82 3.83 -7.85
C ASP A 68 19.57 3.63 -6.99
N VAL A 69 19.75 2.99 -5.84
CA VAL A 69 18.67 2.80 -4.87
C VAL A 69 18.24 4.19 -4.43
N ILE A 70 17.06 4.62 -4.87
CA ILE A 70 16.49 5.88 -4.42
C ILE A 70 16.37 5.77 -2.90
N LYS A 71 17.23 6.50 -2.17
CA LYS A 71 17.03 6.79 -0.74
C LYS A 71 15.70 7.54 -0.65
N ARG A 72 14.59 6.82 -0.54
CA ARG A 72 13.31 7.42 -0.20
C ARG A 72 13.48 8.10 1.15
N PRO A 73 13.11 9.38 1.32
CA PRO A 73 12.78 9.86 2.65
C PRO A 73 11.67 8.96 3.19
N SER A 74 11.84 8.48 4.42
CA SER A 74 10.91 7.59 5.11
C SER A 74 9.56 8.29 5.32
N GLU A 75 8.68 8.26 4.33
CA GLU A 75 7.25 8.48 4.54
C GLU A 75 6.52 7.14 4.41
N PRO A 76 5.83 6.67 5.47
CA PRO A 76 5.10 5.42 5.42
C PRO A 76 3.76 5.64 4.73
N GLY A 77 3.40 4.74 3.81
CA GLY A 77 2.00 4.57 3.42
C GLY A 77 1.76 4.43 1.93
N THR A 78 1.78 3.18 1.48
CA THR A 78 0.79 2.56 0.58
C THR A 78 -0.35 3.49 0.11
N VAL A 79 -0.36 3.86 -1.16
CA VAL A 79 -1.55 4.44 -1.81
C VAL A 79 -1.93 3.56 -2.99
N HIS A 80 -2.82 2.60 -2.72
CA HIS A 80 -3.72 2.07 -3.74
C HIS A 80 -4.48 3.24 -4.37
N LYS A 81 -4.50 3.30 -5.71
CA LYS A 81 -5.37 4.14 -6.57
C LYS A 81 -6.23 5.16 -5.82
N ALA A 82 -5.74 6.38 -5.64
CA ALA A 82 -6.57 7.51 -5.24
C ALA A 82 -6.71 8.48 -6.41
N LYS A 83 -7.95 8.72 -6.82
CA LYS A 83 -8.39 9.82 -7.70
C LYS A 83 -7.77 11.17 -7.25
N PRO A 84 -7.62 12.14 -8.16
CA PRO A 84 -6.90 13.39 -7.88
C PRO A 84 -7.45 14.11 -6.66
N LYS A 85 -6.53 14.53 -5.78
CA LYS A 85 -6.75 15.24 -4.53
C LYS A 85 -7.44 16.57 -4.79
N LEU A 86 -8.73 16.67 -4.45
CA LEU A 86 -9.31 17.94 -4.01
C LEU A 86 -8.89 18.15 -2.55
N LYS A 87 -8.47 19.38 -2.26
CA LYS A 87 -7.80 19.85 -1.03
C LYS A 87 -8.50 19.37 0.26
N PRO A 88 -7.77 18.97 1.32
CA PRO A 88 -8.40 18.66 2.60
C PRO A 88 -8.92 19.95 3.25
N ASP A 89 -10.23 20.02 3.42
CA ASP A 89 -10.91 21.00 4.26
C ASP A 89 -10.53 20.72 5.73
N PRO A 90 -10.17 21.72 6.56
CA PRO A 90 -9.68 21.51 7.94
C PRO A 90 -10.76 21.06 8.93
N LYS A 91 -11.96 20.68 8.48
CA LYS A 91 -13.04 20.20 9.34
C LYS A 91 -13.11 18.67 9.34
N GLN A 92 -12.49 18.10 10.37
CA GLN A 92 -12.88 16.83 10.99
C GLN A 92 -12.44 15.55 10.23
N PHE A 93 -11.12 15.30 10.21
CA PHE A 93 -10.64 13.93 10.04
C PHE A 93 -10.91 13.16 11.33
N LEU A 94 -12.05 12.47 11.39
CA LEU A 94 -12.27 11.42 12.37
C LEU A 94 -11.29 10.27 12.09
N ASP A 95 -10.57 9.81 13.12
CA ASP A 95 -9.75 8.61 13.04
C ASP A 95 -10.55 7.41 12.51
N ARG A 96 -9.87 6.47 11.85
CA ARG A 96 -10.50 5.23 11.31
C ARG A 96 -11.34 4.49 12.35
N ARG A 97 -10.91 4.52 13.61
CA ARG A 97 -11.65 3.98 14.76
C ARG A 97 -12.94 4.76 14.99
N SER A 98 -12.89 6.08 15.06
CA SER A 98 -14.05 6.95 15.25
C SER A 98 -15.06 6.85 14.09
N GLN A 99 -14.58 6.69 12.85
CA GLN A 99 -15.44 6.41 11.69
C GLN A 99 -16.17 5.07 11.82
N LYS A 100 -15.44 4.01 12.16
CA LYS A 100 -16.04 2.68 12.40
C LYS A 100 -17.04 2.72 13.56
N ALA A 101 -16.74 3.45 14.63
CA ALA A 101 -17.65 3.64 15.74
C ALA A 101 -18.95 4.34 15.33
N LEU A 102 -18.87 5.38 14.49
CA LEU A 102 -20.05 6.04 13.93
C LEU A 102 -20.86 5.13 13.01
N GLU A 103 -20.22 4.30 12.18
CA GLU A 103 -20.92 3.34 11.32
C GLU A 103 -21.74 2.34 12.15
N GLU A 104 -21.15 1.79 13.22
CA GLU A 104 -21.84 0.88 14.13
C GLU A 104 -22.96 1.59 14.91
N LEU A 105 -22.75 2.84 15.36
CA LEU A 105 -23.80 3.65 15.98
C LEU A 105 -24.96 3.95 15.01
N ARG A 106 -24.67 4.22 13.72
CA ARG A 106 -25.69 4.39 12.66
C ARG A 106 -26.50 3.12 12.43
N ARG A 107 -25.88 1.95 12.58
CA ARG A 107 -26.54 0.64 12.53
C ARG A 107 -27.40 0.32 13.76
N GLY A 108 -27.39 1.18 14.78
CA GLY A 108 -28.17 1.00 16.01
C GLY A 108 -27.44 0.21 17.10
N ALA A 109 -26.14 -0.01 16.98
CA ALA A 109 -25.36 -0.69 18.01
C ALA A 109 -25.30 0.13 19.31
N LEU A 110 -25.26 -0.57 20.44
CA LEU A 110 -25.15 0.07 21.76
C LEU A 110 -23.76 0.70 21.95
N PRO A 111 -23.65 1.92 22.52
CA PRO A 111 -22.37 2.62 22.70
C PRO A 111 -21.30 1.79 23.43
N LEU A 112 -21.71 1.00 24.44
CA LEU A 112 -20.81 0.12 25.19
C LEU A 112 -20.21 -0.99 24.31
N THR A 113 -21.02 -1.56 23.41
CA THR A 113 -20.59 -2.60 22.46
C THR A 113 -19.63 -2.01 21.44
N VAL A 114 -19.92 -0.82 20.94
CA VAL A 114 -19.07 -0.11 19.97
C VAL A 114 -17.72 0.26 20.58
N ALA A 115 -17.71 0.77 21.82
CA ALA A 115 -16.50 1.09 22.57
C ALA A 115 -15.56 -0.12 22.68
N ARG A 116 -16.11 -1.29 23.03
CA ARG A 116 -15.35 -2.55 23.11
C ARG A 116 -14.88 -3.07 21.75
N MET A 117 -15.74 -2.99 20.73
CA MET A 117 -15.45 -3.49 19.38
C MET A 117 -14.33 -2.70 18.67
N VAL A 118 -14.27 -1.40 18.92
CA VAL A 118 -13.36 -0.48 18.25
C VAL A 118 -12.15 -0.13 19.13
N GLY A 119 -12.19 -0.46 20.41
CA GLY A 119 -11.15 -0.10 21.38
C GLY A 119 -11.11 1.39 21.65
N LEU A 120 -12.29 2.02 21.78
CA LEU A 120 -12.46 3.42 22.13
C LEU A 120 -13.08 3.55 23.52
N ASP A 121 -12.78 4.66 24.18
CA ASP A 121 -13.41 4.99 25.45
C ASP A 121 -14.92 5.25 25.28
N LEU A 122 -15.71 4.85 26.28
CA LEU A 122 -17.16 5.00 26.25
C LEU A 122 -17.60 6.47 26.19
N ALA A 123 -16.90 7.38 26.87
CA ALA A 123 -17.17 8.80 26.80
C ALA A 123 -16.97 9.31 25.36
N ARG A 124 -15.90 8.85 24.70
CA ARG A 124 -15.62 9.22 23.31
C ARG A 124 -16.68 8.71 22.33
N VAL A 125 -17.17 7.49 22.51
CA VAL A 125 -18.27 6.95 21.68
C VAL A 125 -19.59 7.70 21.93
N THR A 126 -19.82 8.13 23.17
CA THR A 126 -21.01 8.92 23.54
C THR A 126 -20.96 10.31 22.92
N GLU A 127 -19.80 10.97 22.92
CA GLU A 127 -19.57 12.23 22.21
C GLU A 127 -19.82 12.10 20.71
N LEU A 128 -19.33 11.03 20.09
CA LEU A 128 -19.54 10.76 18.66
C LEU A 128 -21.03 10.56 18.34
N ARG A 129 -21.76 9.84 19.20
CA ARG A 129 -23.21 9.68 19.06
C ARG A 129 -23.94 11.01 19.17
N ALA A 130 -23.58 11.84 20.15
CA ALA A 130 -24.19 13.15 20.35
C ALA A 130 -23.89 14.09 19.17
N ALA A 131 -22.65 14.13 18.70
CA ALA A 131 -22.25 14.91 17.54
C ALA A 131 -22.93 14.45 16.24
N TRP A 132 -23.14 13.13 16.08
CA TRP A 132 -23.96 12.60 14.98
C TRP A 132 -25.43 13.02 15.07
N GLN A 133 -26.04 12.95 16.26
CA GLN A 133 -27.41 13.41 16.49
C GLN A 133 -27.59 14.92 16.24
N ARG A 134 -26.56 15.73 16.54
CA ARG A 134 -26.49 17.16 16.20
C ARG A 134 -26.31 17.44 14.70
N GLY A 135 -26.10 16.40 13.89
CA GLY A 135 -25.94 16.53 12.44
C GLY A 135 -24.54 16.93 11.99
N GLU A 136 -23.54 16.93 12.88
CA GLU A 136 -22.14 17.28 12.54
C GLU A 136 -21.53 16.31 11.52
N TYR A 137 -22.08 15.09 11.42
CA TYR A 137 -21.64 14.03 10.51
C TYR A 137 -22.72 13.57 9.52
N ARG A 138 -23.67 14.44 9.17
CA ARG A 138 -24.80 14.07 8.28
C ARG A 138 -24.42 14.01 6.78
N ASN A 139 -23.22 14.48 6.42
CA ASN A 139 -22.69 14.55 5.04
C ASN A 139 -21.37 13.76 4.84
N VAL A 140 -21.05 12.80 5.71
CA VAL A 140 -19.94 11.82 5.54
C VAL A 140 -20.45 10.42 5.26
#